data_AF-A0A0F9BGY7-F1
#
_entry.id   AF-A0A0F9BGY7-F1
#
_cell.length_a   1.000
_cell.length_b   1.000
_cell.length_c   1.000
_cell.angle_alpha   90.00
_cell.angle_beta   90.00
_cell.angle_gamma   90.00
#
_symmetry.space_group_name_H-M   'P 1'
#
loop_
_entity.id
_entity.type
_entity.pdbx_description
1 polymer ?
#
loop_
_entity_poly.entity_id
_entity_poly.type
_entity_poly.pdbx_seq_one_letter_code
_entity_poly.pdbx_strand_id
1 'polypeptide(L)'
;MVNKMNAIDKTIELPIEDKKDSSVSLLVDNTAMMTNGESKQSPGTLLISAREKLGLTQRQVAEKLHLLPRQVEALETNDYQ
;
A
#
# COMPACT_ATOMS: atom_id res chain seq x y z
N MET A 1 2.50 1.53 53.61
CA MET A 1 2.13 1.96 52.24
C MET A 1 0.74 1.43 51.98
N VAL A 2 -0.27 2.31 51.94
CA VAL A 2 -1.69 1.92 51.82
C VAL A 2 -2.15 2.27 50.40
N ASN A 3 -2.64 1.26 49.68
CA ASN A 3 -3.16 1.36 48.32
C ASN A 3 -4.30 2.38 48.25
N LYS A 4 -4.14 3.40 47.42
CA LYS A 4 -5.22 4.35 47.09
C LYS A 4 -6.00 3.81 45.88
N MET A 5 -6.97 2.94 46.14
CA MET A 5 -8.08 2.71 45.23
C MET A 5 -9.20 3.67 45.64
N ASN A 6 -9.43 4.71 44.85
CA ASN A 6 -10.60 5.57 45.02
C ASN A 6 -11.40 5.54 43.72
N ALA A 7 -12.42 4.70 43.71
CA ALA A 7 -13.43 4.65 42.67
C ALA A 7 -14.29 5.92 42.75
N ILE A 8 -14.25 6.72 41.70
CA ILE A 8 -15.29 7.71 41.43
C ILE A 8 -15.94 7.33 40.11
N ASP A 9 -16.94 6.47 40.27
CA ASP A 9 -18.01 6.28 39.30
C ASP A 9 -18.79 7.60 39.20
N LYS A 10 -18.70 8.23 38.03
CA LYS A 10 -19.58 9.32 37.61
C LYS A 10 -20.00 9.05 36.17
N THR A 11 -21.06 8.25 36.04
CA THR A 11 -21.97 8.28 34.90
C THR A 11 -22.35 9.72 34.61
N ILE A 12 -21.78 10.29 33.55
CA ILE A 12 -22.26 11.51 32.92
C ILE A 12 -22.94 11.04 31.63
N GLU A 13 -24.25 10.85 31.73
CA GLU A 13 -25.14 10.73 30.58
C GLU A 13 -25.27 12.14 29.97
N LEU A 14 -24.80 12.31 28.73
CA LEU A 14 -25.00 13.51 27.93
C LEU A 14 -25.58 13.12 26.56
N PRO A 15 -26.43 13.99 25.98
CA PRO A 15 -27.65 13.62 25.26
C PRO A 15 -27.39 13.02 23.88
N ILE A 16 -28.18 11.99 23.53
CA ILE A 16 -28.33 11.49 22.17
C ILE A 16 -29.09 12.55 21.37
N GLU A 17 -28.37 13.53 20.81
CA GLU A 17 -28.92 14.39 19.77
C GLU A 17 -28.86 13.67 18.42
N ASP A 18 -30.02 13.10 18.13
CA ASP A 18 -30.58 12.72 16.84
C ASP A 18 -30.13 13.62 15.68
N LYS A 19 -29.26 13.09 14.80
CA LYS A 19 -29.28 13.45 13.36
C LYS A 19 -29.01 12.22 12.51
N LYS A 20 -30.13 11.67 12.03
CA LYS A 20 -30.35 11.16 10.66
C LYS A 20 -29.31 10.22 10.09
N ASP A 21 -29.79 9.01 9.85
CA ASP A 21 -29.76 8.34 8.55
C ASP A 21 -28.57 8.72 7.66
N SER A 22 -27.65 7.79 7.46
CA SER A 22 -27.34 7.33 6.10
C SER A 22 -26.15 6.38 6.14
N SER A 23 -26.45 5.13 5.79
CA SER A 23 -25.57 4.25 5.04
C SER A 23 -24.28 3.77 5.72
N VAL A 24 -24.41 2.58 6.32
CA VAL A 24 -23.38 1.54 6.24
C VAL A 24 -22.88 1.48 4.80
N SER A 25 -21.71 2.05 4.52
CA SER A 25 -21.06 1.91 3.22
C SER A 25 -20.31 0.57 3.18
N LEU A 26 -21.06 -0.48 2.89
CA LEU A 26 -20.53 -1.70 2.29
C LEU A 26 -20.08 -1.35 0.86
N LEU A 27 -18.88 -0.79 0.70
CA LEU A 27 -18.26 -0.70 -0.62
C LEU A 27 -17.46 -1.97 -0.87
N VAL A 28 -18.21 -3.03 -1.17
CA VAL A 28 -17.71 -4.11 -2.02
C VAL A 28 -18.13 -3.75 -3.44
N ASP A 29 -17.45 -2.79 -4.05
CA ASP A 29 -17.55 -2.55 -5.48
C ASP A 29 -16.18 -2.67 -6.11
N ASN A 30 -15.97 -3.89 -6.57
CA ASN A 30 -14.97 -4.33 -7.51
C ASN A 30 -15.12 -3.54 -8.82
N THR A 31 -14.59 -2.32 -8.88
CA THR A 31 -14.56 -1.50 -10.09
C THR A 31 -13.13 -1.06 -10.35
N ALA A 32 -12.55 -1.61 -11.43
CA ALA A 32 -11.32 -1.17 -12.04
C ALA A 32 -11.39 0.35 -12.32
N MET A 33 -10.83 1.14 -11.41
CA MET A 33 -10.65 2.57 -11.60
C MET A 33 -9.49 2.76 -12.58
N MET A 34 -9.85 3.18 -13.80
CA MET A 34 -8.95 3.75 -14.79
C MET A 34 -8.21 4.94 -14.17
N THR A 35 -7.00 4.72 -13.64
CA THR A 35 -6.11 5.79 -13.19
C THR A 35 -5.45 6.46 -14.40
N ASN A 36 -6.25 7.19 -15.18
CA ASN A 36 -5.75 8.16 -16.16
C ASN A 36 -5.12 9.35 -15.40
N GLY A 37 -3.88 9.17 -14.96
CA GLY A 37 -3.15 10.17 -14.18
C GLY A 37 -1.88 9.67 -13.49
N GLU A 38 -1.52 8.39 -13.63
CA GLU A 38 -0.19 7.95 -13.23
C GLU A 38 0.82 8.57 -14.19
N SER A 39 1.71 9.42 -13.66
CA SER A 39 2.94 9.81 -14.32
C SER A 39 3.51 8.57 -15.01
N LYS A 40 3.61 8.59 -16.35
CA LYS A 40 4.02 7.42 -17.14
C LYS A 40 5.32 6.87 -16.54
N GLN A 41 5.20 5.85 -15.70
CA GLN A 41 6.36 5.26 -15.05
C GLN A 41 7.17 4.62 -16.15
N SER A 42 8.48 4.89 -16.18
CA SER A 42 9.34 4.23 -17.15
C SER A 42 9.23 2.71 -16.96
N PRO A 43 9.30 1.91 -18.05
CA PRO A 43 9.34 0.47 -17.93
C PRO A 43 10.38 -0.03 -16.92
N GLY A 44 11.53 0.64 -16.83
CA GLY A 44 12.56 0.36 -15.82
C GLY A 44 12.08 0.57 -14.38
N THR A 45 11.37 1.67 -14.11
CA THR A 45 10.77 1.93 -12.78
C THR A 45 9.74 0.87 -12.39
N LEU A 46 8.93 0.42 -13.35
CA LEU A 46 7.97 -0.66 -13.14
C LEU A 46 8.68 -1.98 -12.83
N LEU A 47 9.78 -2.28 -13.52
CA LEU A 47 10.59 -3.48 -13.30
C LEU A 47 11.23 -3.48 -11.90
N ILE A 48 11.84 -2.36 -11.49
CA ILE A 48 12.40 -2.18 -10.13
C ILE A 48 11.32 -2.46 -9.09
N SER A 49 10.17 -1.80 -9.23
CA SER A 49 9.05 -1.91 -8.28
C SER A 49 8.54 -3.34 -8.18
N ALA A 50 8.43 -4.05 -9.31
CA ALA A 50 8.00 -5.45 -9.33
C ALA A 50 9.04 -6.37 -8.68
N ARG A 51 10.32 -6.17 -8.98
CA ARG A 51 11.43 -6.93 -8.38
C ARG A 51 11.44 -6.78 -6.85
N GLU A 52 11.34 -5.56 -6.35
CA GLU A 52 11.35 -5.25 -4.91
C GLU A 52 10.13 -5.81 -4.18
N LYS A 53 8.93 -5.68 -4.76
CA LYS A 53 7.69 -6.28 -4.21
C LYS A 53 7.78 -7.79 -4.06
N LEU A 54 8.50 -8.45 -4.96
CA LEU A 54 8.71 -9.89 -4.94
C LEU A 54 9.94 -10.31 -4.09
N GLY A 55 10.68 -9.36 -3.52
CA GLY A 55 11.89 -9.64 -2.74
C GLY A 55 13.01 -10.29 -3.56
N LEU A 56 13.05 -10.03 -4.87
CA LEU A 56 14.02 -10.64 -5.78
C LEU A 56 15.26 -9.76 -5.94
N THR A 57 16.40 -10.41 -6.15
CA THR A 57 17.63 -9.76 -6.61
C THR A 57 17.62 -9.62 -8.14
N GLN A 58 18.41 -8.68 -8.68
CA GLN A 58 18.56 -8.53 -10.13
C GLN A 58 19.05 -9.82 -10.80
N ARG A 59 19.92 -10.59 -10.13
CA ARG A 59 20.39 -11.90 -10.62
C ARG A 59 19.24 -12.91 -10.76
N GLN A 60 18.35 -12.99 -9.78
CA GLN A 60 17.19 -13.90 -9.84
C GLN A 60 16.19 -13.48 -10.91
N VAL A 61 16.01 -12.17 -11.14
CA VAL A 61 15.21 -11.67 -12.26
C VAL A 61 15.87 -12.04 -13.59
N ALA A 62 17.19 -11.88 -13.70
CA ALA A 62 17.95 -12.24 -14.89
C ALA A 62 17.79 -13.74 -15.24
N GLU A 63 17.93 -14.63 -14.24
CA GLU A 63 17.71 -16.07 -14.40
C GLU A 63 16.29 -16.40 -14.88
N LYS A 64 15.26 -15.74 -14.32
CA LYS A 64 13.86 -15.95 -14.70
C LYS A 64 13.52 -15.44 -16.09
N LEU A 65 14.15 -14.36 -16.53
CA LEU A 65 13.91 -13.73 -17.83
C LEU A 65 14.89 -14.19 -18.91
N HIS A 66 15.80 -15.11 -18.59
CA HIS A 66 16.89 -15.55 -19.47
C HIS A 66 17.75 -14.38 -19.99
N LEU A 67 18.03 -13.43 -19.10
CA LEU A 67 18.87 -12.26 -19.36
C LEU A 67 20.19 -12.36 -18.57
N LEU A 68 21.16 -11.52 -18.93
CA LEU A 68 22.34 -11.26 -18.11
C LEU A 68 21.99 -10.24 -17.00
N PRO A 69 22.63 -10.31 -15.82
CA PRO A 69 22.41 -9.33 -14.74
C PRO A 69 22.58 -7.87 -15.20
N ARG A 70 23.59 -7.59 -16.03
CA ARG A 70 23.82 -6.26 -16.63
C ARG A 70 22.65 -5.80 -17.50
N GLN A 71 21.96 -6.70 -18.20
CA GLN A 71 20.79 -6.35 -19.01
C GLN A 71 19.59 -6.00 -18.14
N VAL A 72 19.44 -6.65 -16.98
CA VAL A 72 18.39 -6.27 -16.01
C VAL A 72 18.69 -4.90 -15.41
N GLU A 73 19.94 -4.64 -15.04
CA GLU A 73 20.37 -3.32 -14.56
C GLU A 73 20.13 -2.22 -15.61
N ALA A 74 20.48 -2.48 -16.87
CA ALA A 74 20.19 -1.60 -18.01
C ALA A 74 18.69 -1.29 -18.15
N LEU A 75 17.83 -2.31 -18.04
CA LEU A 75 16.38 -2.12 -18.07
C LEU A 75 15.89 -1.28 -16.90
N GLU A 76 16.38 -1.55 -15.69
CA GLU A 76 16.00 -0.82 -14.46
C GLU A 76 16.44 0.66 -14.50
N THR A 77 17.59 0.95 -15.09
CA THR A 77 18.19 2.30 -15.16
C THR A 77 17.88 3.06 -16.45
N ASN A 78 17.26 2.40 -17.44
CA ASN A 78 17.11 2.89 -18.82
C ASN A 78 18.45 3.17 -19.53
N ASP A 79 19.52 2.46 -19.17
CA ASP A 79 20.86 2.57 -19.78
C ASP A 79 21.15 1.37 -20.70
N TYR A 80 20.92 1.54 -22.01
CA TYR A 80 21.00 0.45 -23.00
C TYR A 80 22.35 0.38 -23.75
N GLN A 81 23.40 1.04 -23.24
CA GLN A 81 24.73 1.16 -23.88
C GLN A 81 25.65 -0.05 -23.62
#